data_AF-A0A3M1C1B6-F1
#
_entry.id   AF-A0A3M1C1B6-F1
#
_cell.length_a   1.000
_cell.length_b   1.000
_cell.length_c   1.000
_cell.angle_alpha   90.00
_cell.angle_beta   90.00
_cell.angle_gamma   90.00
#
_symmetry.space_group_name_H-M   'P 1'
#
loop_
_entity.id
_entity.type
_entity.pdbx_description
1 polymer ?
#
loop_
_entity_poly.entity_id
_entity_poly.type
_entity_poly.pdbx_seq_one_letter_code
_entity_poly.pdbx_strand_id
1 'polypeptide(L)' 'MEKYGDLRFIIGSFFFLSGIVLLVLAFTVASQKTYGHELNLYGGLGITLFGAFMLWLHRRDKG' A
#
# COMPACT_ATOMS: atom_id res chain seq x y z
N MET A 1 5.97 14.11 -22.39
CA MET A 1 5.01 13.86 -21.30
C MET A 1 5.55 12.80 -20.30
N GLU A 2 6.83 12.86 -19.89
CA GLU A 2 7.43 11.81 -19.03
C GLU A 2 7.23 12.02 -17.52
N LYS A 3 7.08 13.27 -17.07
CA LYS A 3 7.16 13.63 -15.65
C LYS A 3 6.05 13.04 -14.77
N TYR A 4 4.86 12.79 -15.35
CA TYR A 4 3.73 12.21 -14.63
C TYR A 4 3.82 10.68 -14.52
N GLY A 5 4.54 10.02 -15.43
CA GLY A 5 4.78 8.59 -15.40
C GLY A 5 5.61 8.19 -14.18
N ASP A 6 6.74 8.87 -13.95
CA ASP A 6 7.61 8.60 -12.81
C ASP A 6 6.95 8.95 -11.47
N LEU A 7 6.17 10.03 -11.41
CA LEU A 7 5.53 10.43 -10.16
C LEU A 7 4.49 9.41 -9.68
N ARG A 8 3.68 8.86 -10.60
CA ARG A 8 2.70 7.79 -10.27
C ARG A 8 3.39 6.52 -9.82
N PHE A 9 4.54 6.19 -10.41
CA PHE A 9 5.34 5.02 -10.02
C PHE A 9 5.95 5.20 -8.62
N ILE A 10 6.55 6.36 -8.33
CA ILE A 10 7.15 6.67 -7.04
C ILE A 10 6.09 6.64 -5.94
N ILE A 11 4.97 7.36 -6.15
CA ILE A 11 3.85 7.43 -5.20
C ILE A 11 3.22 6.04 -5.03
N GLY A 12 2.94 5.34 -6.12
CA GLY A 12 2.34 4.00 -6.09
C GLY A 12 3.21 2.98 -5.35
N SER A 13 4.52 2.98 -5.59
CA SER A 13 5.48 2.09 -4.92
C SER A 13 5.55 2.38 -3.42
N PHE A 14 5.57 3.66 -3.03
CA PHE A 14 5.60 4.06 -1.62
C PHE A 14 4.34 3.61 -0.86
N PHE A 15 3.16 3.88 -1.42
CA PHE A 15 1.89 3.46 -0.79
C PHE A 15 1.73 1.94 -0.79
N PHE A 16 2.21 1.25 -1.83
CA PHE A 16 2.16 -0.21 -1.88
C PHE A 16 3.06 -0.85 -0.82
N LEU A 17 4.31 -0.40 -0.71
CA LEU A 17 5.26 -0.89 0.30
C LEU A 17 4.79 -0.60 1.73
N SER A 18 4.38 0.63 2.01
CA SER A 18 3.87 1.01 3.33
C SER A 18 2.60 0.26 3.70
N GLY A 19 1.69 0.05 2.74
CA GLY A 19 0.49 -0.76 2.92
C GLY A 19 0.80 -2.23 3.26
N ILE A 20 1.76 -2.85 2.56
CA ILE A 20 2.23 -4.21 2.88
C ILE A 20 2.80 -4.27 4.29
N VAL A 21 3.65 -3.31 4.67
CA VAL A 21 4.23 -3.27 6.02
C VAL A 21 3.13 -3.15 7.08
N LEU A 22 2.13 -2.29 6.86
CA LEU A 22 0.97 -2.15 7.74
C LEU A 22 0.13 -3.42 7.82
N LEU A 23 -0.09 -4.13 6.71
CA LEU A 23 -0.77 -5.43 6.70
C LEU A 23 0.01 -6.46 7.51
N VAL A 24 1.32 -6.61 7.25
CA VAL A 24 2.17 -7.55 7.98
C VAL A 24 2.14 -7.25 9.47
N LEU A 25 2.26 -5.98 9.86
CA LEU A 25 2.14 -5.53 11.25
C LEU A 25 0.76 -5.81 11.84
N ALA A 26 -0.32 -5.55 11.10
CA ALA A 26 -1.68 -5.83 11.56
C ALA A 26 -1.88 -7.33 11.80
N PHE A 27 -1.33 -8.21 10.94
CA PHE A 27 -1.39 -9.66 11.14
C PHE A 27 -0.50 -10.14 12.30
N THR A 28 0.70 -9.56 12.47
CA THR A 28 1.59 -9.93 13.59
C THR A 28 1.05 -9.44 14.93
N VAL A 29 0.50 -8.23 14.99
CA VAL A 29 -0.12 -7.70 16.20
C VAL A 29 -1.47 -8.38 16.49
N ALA A 30 -2.29 -8.68 15.48
CA ALA A 30 -3.52 -9.46 15.70
C ALA A 30 -3.24 -10.86 16.26
N SER A 31 -2.11 -11.47 15.90
CA SER A 31 -1.63 -12.73 16.50
C SER A 31 -1.23 -12.56 17.97
N GLN A 32 -0.71 -11.39 18.34
CA GLN A 32 -0.43 -11.02 19.73
C GLN A 32 -1.67 -10.40 20.37
N LYS A 33 -2.57 -11.27 20.84
CA LYS A 33 -3.86 -11.02 21.54
C LYS A 33 -3.86 -10.01 22.71
N THR A 34 -2.77 -9.29 22.96
CA THR A 34 -2.45 -8.60 24.22
C THR A 34 -2.52 -7.08 24.12
N TYR A 35 -2.50 -6.47 22.94
CA TYR A 35 -2.54 -5.02 22.83
C TYR A 35 -3.92 -4.56 22.36
N GLY A 36 -4.66 -3.87 23.25
CA GLY A 36 -5.95 -3.22 22.97
C GLY A 36 -5.90 -2.09 21.94
N HIS A 37 -4.86 -2.06 21.10
CA HIS A 37 -4.81 -1.27 19.89
C HIS A 37 -5.21 -2.15 18.71
N GLU A 38 -6.45 -1.97 18.26
CA GLU A 38 -6.90 -2.48 16.97
C GLU A 38 -6.10 -1.77 15.86
N LEU A 39 -4.94 -2.32 15.51
CA LEU A 39 -4.28 -1.96 14.26
C LEU A 39 -5.25 -2.29 13.13
N ASN A 40 -5.83 -1.24 12.55
CA ASN A 40 -6.94 -1.38 11.62
C ASN A 40 -6.45 -2.02 10.31
N LEU A 41 -6.68 -3.33 10.20
CA LEU A 41 -6.29 -4.15 9.06
C LEU A 41 -6.88 -3.59 7.75
N TYR A 42 -8.07 -2.98 7.82
CA TYR A 42 -8.70 -2.30 6.69
C TYR A 42 -7.93 -1.05 6.22
N GLY A 43 -7.24 -0.35 7.13
CA GLY A 43 -6.39 0.79 6.79
C GLY A 43 -5.17 0.37 5.96
N GLY A 44 -4.47 -0.68 6.40
CA GLY A 44 -3.36 -1.26 5.63
C GLY A 44 -3.81 -1.82 4.28
N LEU A 45 -4.97 -2.47 4.25
CA LEU A 45 -5.55 -3.04 3.03
C LEU A 45 -5.94 -1.95 2.01
N GLY A 46 -6.56 -0.86 2.46
CA GLY A 46 -6.91 0.29 1.61
C GLY A 46 -5.69 0.97 1.00
N ILE A 47 -4.65 1.19 1.81
CA ILE A 47 -3.39 1.81 1.36
C ILE A 47 -2.68 0.90 0.33
N THR A 48 -2.66 -0.40 0.57
CA THR A 48 -2.06 -1.39 -0.35
C THR A 48 -2.77 -1.40 -1.69
N LEU A 49 -4.12 -1.43 -1.68
CA LEU A 49 -4.93 -1.41 -2.90
C LEU A 49 -4.72 -0.12 -3.69
N PHE A 50 -4.62 1.02 -3.01
CA PHE A 50 -4.33 2.31 -3.65
C PHE A 50 -2.95 2.30 -4.34
N GLY A 51 -1.91 1.83 -3.64
CA GLY A 51 -0.57 1.70 -4.21
C GLY A 51 -0.54 0.76 -5.43
N ALA A 52 -1.20 -0.40 -5.32
CA ALA A 52 -1.31 -1.37 -6.41
C ALA A 52 -2.05 -0.78 -7.62
N PHE A 53 -3.12 -0.02 -7.39
CA PHE A 53 -3.87 0.66 -8.45
C PHE A 53 -3.04 1.71 -9.18
N MET A 54 -2.25 2.51 -8.45
CA MET A 54 -1.35 3.51 -9.04
C MET A 54 -0.24 2.87 -9.90
N LEU A 55 0.31 1.74 -9.45
CA LEU A 55 1.27 0.94 -10.22
C LEU A 55 0.64 0.31 -11.47
N TRP A 56 -0.61 -0.15 -11.37
CA TRP A 56 -1.35 -0.68 -12.50
C TRP A 56 -1.62 0.39 -13.57
N LEU A 57 -2.04 1.58 -13.15
CA LEU A 57 -2.22 2.72 -14.05
C LEU A 57 -0.91 3.12 -14.74
N HIS A 58 0.21 3.13 -14.01
CA HIS A 58 1.52 3.39 -14.60
C HIS A 58 1.89 2.37 -15.69
N ARG A 59 1.62 1.08 -15.46
CA ARG A 59 1.87 0.03 -16.47
C ARG A 59 1.00 0.19 -17.70
N ARG A 60 -0.25 0.65 -17.54
CA ARG A 60 -1.17 0.90 -18.66
C ARG A 60 -0.86 2.15 -19.47
N ASP A 61 -0.13 3.11 -18.91
CA ASP A 61 0.27 4.35 -19.58
C ASP A 61 1.54 4.15 -20.45
N LYS A 62 2.29 3.07 -20.21
CA LYS A 62 3.54 2.72 -20.92
C LYS A 62 3.37 1.66 -22.02
N GLY A 63 2.17 1.06 -22.15
CA GLY A 63 1.83 0.08 -23.19
C GLY A 63 0.74 0.60 -24.09
#